data_AF-A0A955PRB6-F1
#
_entry.id   AF-A0A955PRB6-F1
#
_cell.length_a   1.000
_cell.length_b   1.000
_cell.length_c   1.000
_cell.angle_alpha   90.00
_cell.angle_beta   90.00
_cell.angle_gamma   90.00
#
_symmetry.space_group_name_H-M   'P 1'
#
loop_
_entity.id
_entity.type
_entity.pdbx_description
1 polymer ?
#
loop_
_entity_poly.entity_id
_entity_poly.type
_entity_poly.pdbx_seq_one_letter_code
_entity_poly.pdbx_strand_id
1 'polypeptide(L)'
;AQYLRDQFMNDAQIAMGHLSSHGRYVHLFLNGLYWGLYDIHERPDEHFHSDYLGGEDEDYDVIRHNPFDVVSGSNNGYNEMLTIARGDLSSPAQYEELNQFLEIVPFIDYMILNFWAGNDDWAHKNWYAGRNRIDGSGFRYFSWDAEHTLKNVLENVVLKNDFGGPTELLQRLKQNDEFLILFADRVQKHLFYDGVLTPKGAWSLYKKRANEIDPAIILESARWGDHRRDHHPVGGPYDLYTRDIHWVNELNRLRDTYFPFRTGIVLNQLRAAGLFPDLDAPMFEVNGSPQHGGSVWEGERLVILNPNQSGTIYFTIEGSDPRVEGGGILDGALPFSAPIVLTSDTVVRARVFGGSKWSALAEAEFKLNPGPRPTQIELDVSNWWMYD
;
A
#
# COMPACT_ATOMS: atom_id res chain seq x y z
N ALA A 1 -9.60 4.60 22.62
CA ALA A 1 -8.68 4.36 21.49
C ALA A 1 -9.07 3.05 20.79
N GLN A 2 -8.79 2.87 19.49
CA GLN A 2 -9.04 1.60 18.81
C GLN A 2 -7.93 0.57 19.04
N TYR A 3 -6.71 0.98 19.39
CA TYR A 3 -5.49 0.16 19.53
C TYR A 3 -4.97 -0.48 18.23
N LEU A 4 -5.58 -0.17 17.08
CA LEU A 4 -5.33 -0.90 15.82
C LEU A 4 -4.58 -0.09 14.75
N ARG A 5 -4.62 1.24 14.81
CA ARG A 5 -4.26 2.09 13.65
C ARG A 5 -2.77 2.05 13.32
N ASP A 6 -1.92 2.15 14.33
CA ASP A 6 -0.47 2.08 14.12
C ASP A 6 -0.05 0.73 13.54
N GLN A 7 -0.44 -0.36 14.21
CA GLN A 7 -0.07 -1.68 13.73
C GLN A 7 -0.70 -2.01 12.36
N PHE A 8 -1.89 -1.49 12.07
CA PHE A 8 -2.48 -1.62 10.74
C PHE A 8 -1.62 -0.95 9.66
N MET A 9 -1.07 0.24 9.93
CA MET A 9 -0.19 0.92 8.96
C MET A 9 1.07 0.10 8.68
N ASN A 10 1.66 -0.49 9.72
CA ASN A 10 2.81 -1.37 9.54
C ASN A 10 2.45 -2.66 8.77
N ASP A 11 1.35 -3.32 9.15
CA ASP A 11 0.86 -4.53 8.48
C ASP A 11 0.53 -4.26 6.99
N ALA A 12 -0.04 -3.09 6.68
CA ALA A 12 -0.33 -2.68 5.31
C ALA A 12 0.95 -2.44 4.52
N GLN A 13 1.95 -1.78 5.10
CA GLN A 13 3.26 -1.59 4.46
C GLN A 13 3.95 -2.94 4.18
N ILE A 14 3.86 -3.90 5.10
CA ILE A 14 4.33 -5.29 4.92
C ILE A 14 3.56 -5.99 3.80
N ALA A 15 2.23 -5.89 3.80
CA ALA A 15 1.40 -6.49 2.76
C ALA A 15 1.64 -5.88 1.37
N MET A 16 2.07 -4.61 1.30
CA MET A 16 2.50 -3.96 0.06
C MET A 16 3.87 -4.43 -0.44
N GLY A 17 4.57 -5.25 0.36
CA GLY A 17 5.81 -5.93 0.00
C GLY A 17 7.08 -5.28 0.57
N HIS A 18 6.95 -4.40 1.57
CA HIS A 18 8.09 -3.66 2.14
C HIS A 18 8.35 -4.04 3.58
N LEU A 19 9.61 -3.93 4.01
CA LEU A 19 9.95 -4.04 5.42
C LEU A 19 9.22 -2.96 6.22
N SER A 20 8.63 -3.32 7.37
CA SER A 20 8.07 -2.41 8.36
C SER A 20 8.03 -3.06 9.74
N SER A 21 7.64 -2.30 10.76
CA SER A 21 7.67 -2.74 12.16
C SER A 21 6.62 -3.81 12.45
N HIS A 22 6.99 -4.89 13.12
CA HIS A 22 6.04 -5.85 13.65
C HIS A 22 5.57 -5.43 15.04
N GLY A 23 4.30 -5.70 15.32
CA GLY A 23 3.69 -5.48 16.63
C GLY A 23 3.01 -6.73 17.17
N ARG A 24 2.92 -6.77 18.49
CA ARG A 24 2.24 -7.82 19.25
C ARG A 24 1.49 -7.21 20.42
N TYR A 25 0.21 -7.51 20.49
CA TYR A 25 -0.62 -7.13 21.62
C TYR A 25 -0.29 -7.95 22.86
N VAL A 26 -0.21 -7.28 24.00
CA VAL A 26 0.06 -7.88 25.31
C VAL A 26 -0.85 -7.29 26.39
N HIS A 27 -1.11 -8.10 27.42
CA HIS A 27 -1.69 -7.63 28.67
C HIS A 27 -0.56 -7.27 29.64
N LEU A 28 -0.49 -6.00 30.04
CA LEU A 28 0.51 -5.56 31.01
C LEU A 28 -0.02 -5.74 32.44
N PHE A 29 0.82 -6.32 33.30
CA PHE A 29 0.59 -6.36 34.74
C PHE A 29 1.76 -5.73 35.47
N LEU A 30 1.50 -4.78 36.37
CA LEU A 30 2.52 -4.20 37.25
C LEU A 30 2.16 -4.54 38.70
N ASN A 31 3.06 -5.23 39.40
CA ASN A 31 2.87 -5.68 40.78
C ASN A 31 1.57 -6.48 41.00
N GLY A 32 1.20 -7.31 40.03
CA GLY A 32 -0.03 -8.14 40.07
C GLY A 32 -1.31 -7.40 39.68
N LEU A 33 -1.25 -6.09 39.40
CA LEU A 33 -2.41 -5.31 38.94
C LEU A 33 -2.44 -5.26 37.41
N TYR A 34 -3.61 -5.43 36.81
CA TYR A 34 -3.79 -5.26 35.37
C TYR A 34 -3.68 -3.78 34.98
N TRP A 35 -2.79 -3.48 34.04
CA TRP A 35 -2.49 -2.14 33.55
C TRP A 35 -2.98 -1.88 32.13
N GLY A 36 -3.61 -2.86 31.49
CA GLY A 36 -4.26 -2.67 30.20
C GLY A 36 -3.63 -3.46 29.06
N LEU A 37 -4.21 -3.27 27.90
CA LEU A 37 -3.78 -3.75 26.61
C LEU A 37 -2.73 -2.80 26.03
N TYR A 38 -1.60 -3.34 25.61
CA TYR A 38 -0.54 -2.61 24.94
C TYR A 38 -0.21 -3.28 23.62
N ASP A 39 0.29 -2.51 22.68
CA ASP A 39 1.00 -3.03 21.51
C ASP A 39 2.50 -2.86 21.75
N ILE A 40 3.23 -3.98 21.81
CA ILE A 40 4.69 -3.94 21.79
C ILE A 40 5.08 -4.03 20.32
N HIS A 41 5.72 -2.98 19.83
CA HIS A 41 6.12 -2.90 18.43
C HIS A 41 7.61 -2.57 18.30
N GLU A 42 8.16 -3.01 17.18
CA GLU A 42 9.53 -2.70 16.78
C GLU A 42 9.69 -1.20 16.52
N ARG A 43 10.91 -0.70 16.73
CA ARG A 43 11.32 0.65 16.36
C ARG A 43 12.24 0.53 15.15
N PRO A 44 12.01 1.27 14.04
CA PRO A 44 12.90 1.29 12.87
C PRO A 44 14.23 2.01 13.13
N ASP A 45 14.95 1.63 14.18
CA ASP A 45 16.30 2.10 14.49
C ASP A 45 17.37 1.20 13.86
N GLU A 46 18.64 1.46 14.13
CA GLU A 46 19.78 0.72 13.59
C GLU A 46 19.71 -0.78 13.86
N HIS A 47 19.25 -1.19 15.05
CA HIS A 47 19.11 -2.60 15.41
C HIS A 47 18.05 -3.30 14.57
N PHE A 48 16.90 -2.64 14.37
CA PHE A 48 15.88 -3.16 13.46
C PHE A 48 16.44 -3.33 12.05
N HIS A 49 17.20 -2.34 11.56
CA HIS A 49 17.73 -2.44 10.21
C HIS A 49 18.78 -3.55 10.08
N SER A 50 19.73 -3.66 11.01
CA SER A 50 20.76 -4.71 10.99
C SER A 50 20.15 -6.11 11.12
N ASP A 51 19.15 -6.30 11.98
CA ASP A 51 18.45 -7.58 12.17
C ASP A 51 17.72 -8.06 10.91
N TYR A 52 17.07 -7.14 10.17
CA TYR A 52 16.27 -7.51 8.99
C TYR A 52 17.03 -7.46 7.66
N LEU A 53 18.02 -6.58 7.53
CA LEU A 53 18.72 -6.32 6.26
C LEU A 53 20.20 -6.76 6.30
N GLY A 54 20.72 -7.17 7.47
CA GLY A 54 22.12 -7.54 7.66
C GLY A 54 23.04 -6.34 7.88
N GLY A 55 24.35 -6.56 7.85
CA GLY A 55 25.35 -5.55 8.24
C GLY A 55 25.41 -5.34 9.75
N GLU A 56 26.21 -4.36 10.18
CA GLU A 56 26.35 -4.00 11.59
C GLU A 56 25.53 -2.73 11.91
N ASP A 57 25.17 -2.53 13.18
CA ASP A 57 24.40 -1.35 13.61
C ASP A 57 25.07 -0.03 13.18
N GLU A 58 26.41 0.01 13.23
CA GLU A 58 27.21 1.17 12.85
C GLU A 58 27.20 1.49 11.34
N ASP A 59 26.64 0.60 10.51
CA ASP A 59 26.51 0.82 9.07
C ASP A 59 25.27 1.69 8.73
N TYR A 60 24.34 1.88 9.67
CA TYR A 60 23.04 2.49 9.37
C TYR A 60 22.94 3.99 9.67
N ASP A 61 22.51 4.79 8.69
CA ASP A 61 22.06 6.18 8.92
C ASP A 61 20.55 6.10 9.16
N VAL A 62 20.07 6.53 10.33
CA VAL A 62 18.64 6.53 10.65
C VAL A 62 18.21 7.92 11.11
N ILE A 63 17.22 8.46 10.41
CA ILE A 63 16.64 9.79 10.63
C ILE A 63 15.16 9.65 10.93
N ARG A 64 14.61 10.50 11.80
CA ARG A 64 13.15 10.56 12.02
C ARG A 64 12.65 11.99 12.01
N HIS A 65 11.40 12.20 11.64
CA HIS A 65 10.67 13.48 11.70
C HIS A 65 11.22 14.65 10.85
N ASN A 66 12.52 14.93 10.88
CA ASN A 66 13.18 16.00 10.17
C ASN A 66 14.68 15.67 9.95
N PRO A 67 15.39 16.37 9.04
CA PRO A 67 16.78 16.04 8.69
C PRO A 67 17.81 16.12 9.83
N PHE A 68 17.46 16.71 10.99
CA PHE A 68 18.38 16.96 12.10
C PHE A 68 18.16 16.02 13.29
N ASP A 69 17.07 15.24 13.32
CA ASP A 69 16.81 14.26 14.37
C ASP A 69 17.36 12.90 13.93
N VAL A 70 18.66 12.75 14.21
CA VAL A 70 19.44 11.54 13.93
C VAL A 70 19.23 10.55 15.06
N VAL A 71 18.71 9.37 14.73
CA VAL A 71 18.57 8.24 15.64
C VAL A 71 19.89 7.47 15.72
N SER A 72 20.52 7.21 14.57
CA SER A 72 21.84 6.56 14.49
C SER A 72 22.62 7.03 13.26
N GLY A 73 23.94 6.89 13.32
CA GLY A 73 24.87 7.30 12.27
C GLY A 73 24.96 8.81 12.10
N SER A 74 24.74 9.28 10.88
CA SER A 74 24.83 10.68 10.47
C SER A 74 23.65 11.09 9.58
N ASN A 75 23.46 12.38 9.36
CA ASN A 75 22.51 12.88 8.36
C ASN A 75 23.15 13.31 7.04
N ASN A 76 24.43 12.99 6.81
CA ASN A 76 25.16 13.45 5.63
C ASN A 76 24.50 12.98 4.34
N GLY A 77 24.22 11.67 4.22
CA GLY A 77 23.55 11.13 3.04
C GLY A 77 22.11 11.61 2.88
N TYR A 78 21.39 11.85 3.98
CA TYR A 78 20.04 12.37 3.91
C TYR A 78 20.03 13.83 3.40
N ASN A 79 21.00 14.64 3.84
CA ASN A 79 21.17 16.00 3.34
C ASN A 79 21.63 16.03 1.86
N GLU A 80 22.46 15.08 1.45
CA GLU A 80 22.87 14.90 0.05
C GLU A 80 21.67 14.54 -0.83
N MET A 81 20.86 13.55 -0.42
CA MET A 81 19.59 13.19 -1.05
C MET A 81 18.68 14.42 -1.23
N LEU A 82 18.47 15.21 -0.18
CA LEU A 82 17.66 16.43 -0.26
C LEU A 82 18.29 17.49 -1.18
N THR A 83 19.61 17.59 -1.23
CA THR A 83 20.31 18.52 -2.12
C THR A 83 20.08 18.15 -3.58
N ILE A 84 20.23 16.87 -3.93
CA ILE A 84 19.93 16.34 -5.27
C ILE A 84 18.44 16.59 -5.60
N ALA A 85 17.54 16.25 -4.68
CA ALA A 85 16.10 16.43 -4.90
C ALA A 85 15.68 17.90 -5.10
N ARG A 86 16.43 18.85 -4.55
CA ARG A 86 16.20 20.30 -4.75
C ARG A 86 16.75 20.84 -6.07
N GLY A 87 17.46 20.01 -6.83
CA GLY A 87 17.86 20.29 -8.21
C GLY A 87 16.73 20.12 -9.22
N ASP A 88 17.11 19.82 -10.46
CA ASP A 88 16.21 19.60 -11.59
C ASP A 88 16.01 18.09 -11.83
N LEU A 89 14.98 17.53 -11.20
CA LEU A 89 14.62 16.13 -11.34
C LEU A 89 13.92 15.80 -12.67
N SER A 90 13.63 16.78 -13.53
CA SER A 90 13.23 16.46 -14.92
C SER A 90 14.39 15.90 -15.74
N SER A 91 15.64 16.11 -15.29
CA SER A 91 16.84 15.53 -15.87
C SER A 91 16.98 14.04 -15.49
N PRO A 92 17.10 13.12 -16.48
CA PRO A 92 17.34 11.70 -16.21
C PRO A 92 18.58 11.46 -15.34
N ALA A 93 19.64 12.25 -15.52
CA ALA A 93 20.88 12.08 -14.76
C ALA A 93 20.70 12.42 -13.26
N GLN A 94 19.96 13.49 -12.92
CA GLN A 94 19.71 13.84 -11.52
C GLN A 94 18.68 12.90 -10.88
N TYR A 95 17.71 12.43 -11.65
CA TYR A 95 16.79 11.40 -11.18
C TYR A 95 17.53 10.10 -10.83
N GLU A 96 18.44 9.65 -11.69
CA GLU A 96 19.25 8.46 -11.43
C GLU A 96 20.23 8.65 -10.26
N GLU A 97 20.77 9.86 -10.08
CA GLU A 97 21.57 10.19 -8.90
C GLU A 97 20.73 10.12 -7.62
N LEU A 98 19.49 10.62 -7.64
CA LEU A 98 18.58 10.53 -6.49
C LEU A 98 18.22 9.06 -6.17
N ASN A 99 18.05 8.22 -7.18
CA ASN A 99 17.72 6.80 -7.02
C ASN A 99 18.79 6.03 -6.23
N GLN A 100 20.04 6.50 -6.19
CA GLN A 100 21.11 5.91 -5.37
C GLN A 100 20.94 6.20 -3.88
N PHE A 101 20.20 7.26 -3.54
CA PHE A 101 19.96 7.66 -2.15
C PHE A 101 18.54 7.34 -1.68
N LEU A 102 17.61 7.04 -2.58
CA LEU A 102 16.22 6.79 -2.24
C LEU A 102 15.73 5.53 -2.94
N GLU A 103 15.21 4.59 -2.15
CA GLU A 103 14.52 3.42 -2.68
C GLU A 103 13.14 3.85 -3.21
N ILE A 104 13.07 4.20 -4.50
CA ILE A 104 11.90 4.85 -5.13
C ILE A 104 10.61 4.04 -4.96
N VAL A 105 10.64 2.73 -5.23
CA VAL A 105 9.42 1.90 -5.16
C VAL A 105 8.89 1.79 -3.72
N PRO A 106 9.71 1.46 -2.71
CA PRO A 106 9.30 1.55 -1.30
C PRO A 106 8.80 2.95 -0.90
N PHE A 107 9.46 4.01 -1.38
CA PHE A 107 9.05 5.38 -1.09
C PHE A 107 7.66 5.69 -1.66
N ILE A 108 7.39 5.37 -2.93
CA ILE A 108 6.09 5.56 -3.57
C ILE A 108 4.99 4.85 -2.78
N ASP A 109 5.21 3.59 -2.42
CA ASP A 109 4.22 2.79 -1.70
C ASP A 109 3.95 3.35 -0.30
N TYR A 110 4.99 3.83 0.39
CA TYR A 110 4.86 4.55 1.66
C TYR A 110 4.04 5.85 1.52
N MET A 111 4.23 6.60 0.44
CA MET A 111 3.44 7.81 0.15
C MET A 111 1.97 7.44 -0.13
N ILE A 112 1.73 6.44 -0.97
CA ILE A 112 0.39 5.93 -1.29
C ILE A 112 -0.32 5.49 -0.02
N LEU A 113 0.35 4.78 0.88
CA LEU A 113 -0.23 4.31 2.13
C LEU A 113 -0.66 5.48 3.04
N ASN A 114 0.20 6.48 3.24
CA ASN A 114 -0.16 7.65 4.07
C ASN A 114 -1.28 8.50 3.45
N PHE A 115 -1.29 8.61 2.12
CA PHE A 115 -2.38 9.26 1.38
C PHE A 115 -3.67 8.49 1.55
N TRP A 116 -3.63 7.17 1.36
CA TRP A 116 -4.79 6.31 1.49
C TRP A 116 -5.32 6.28 2.93
N ALA A 117 -4.46 6.31 3.94
CA ALA A 117 -4.87 6.31 5.33
C ALA A 117 -5.38 7.68 5.82
N GLY A 118 -5.10 8.75 5.06
CA GLY A 118 -5.44 10.12 5.43
C GLY A 118 -4.74 10.54 6.71
N ASN A 119 -3.40 10.38 6.76
CA ASN A 119 -2.60 10.68 7.94
C ASN A 119 -2.53 12.20 8.19
N ASP A 120 -3.37 12.70 9.10
CA ASP A 120 -3.53 14.14 9.32
C ASP A 120 -2.37 14.78 10.12
N ASP A 121 -1.66 14.00 10.94
CA ASP A 121 -0.55 14.43 11.80
C ASP A 121 0.85 14.14 11.22
N TRP A 122 0.91 13.98 9.90
CA TRP A 122 2.11 13.70 9.10
C TRP A 122 2.24 14.78 8.00
N ALA A 123 3.39 15.16 7.43
CA ALA A 123 4.71 14.54 7.48
C ALA A 123 5.78 15.43 8.14
N HIS A 124 5.36 16.51 8.81
CA HIS A 124 6.24 17.33 9.64
C HIS A 124 6.83 16.55 10.84
N LYS A 125 6.22 15.40 11.18
CA LYS A 125 6.68 14.35 12.11
C LYS A 125 6.17 12.98 11.63
N ASN A 126 6.30 11.96 12.49
CA ASN A 126 5.64 10.65 12.38
C ASN A 126 6.13 9.77 11.21
N TRP A 127 7.46 9.69 11.09
CA TRP A 127 8.16 8.82 10.13
C TRP A 127 9.59 8.55 10.57
N TYR A 128 10.11 7.41 10.14
CA TYR A 128 11.54 7.05 10.16
C TYR A 128 12.04 6.87 8.72
N ALA A 129 13.32 7.12 8.49
CA ALA A 129 14.02 6.80 7.25
C ALA A 129 15.38 6.20 7.58
N GLY A 130 15.69 5.03 7.03
CA GLY A 130 16.97 4.36 7.27
C GLY A 130 17.63 3.85 6.00
N ARG A 131 18.96 3.88 5.96
CA ARG A 131 19.78 3.27 4.90
C ARG A 131 21.02 2.61 5.49
N ASN A 132 21.54 1.58 4.83
CA ASN A 132 22.89 1.10 5.08
C ASN A 132 23.86 1.93 4.23
N ARG A 133 24.82 2.61 4.84
CA ARG A 133 25.73 3.53 4.15
C ARG A 133 26.88 2.82 3.41
N ILE A 134 27.05 1.52 3.62
CA ILE A 134 28.18 0.72 3.14
C ILE A 134 27.79 -0.13 1.92
N ASP A 135 26.57 -0.66 1.88
CA ASP A 135 26.13 -1.58 0.82
C ASP A 135 25.57 -0.90 -0.44
N GLY A 136 25.46 0.44 -0.41
CA GLY A 136 24.92 1.23 -1.52
C GLY A 136 23.40 1.29 -1.58
N SER A 137 22.69 0.86 -0.54
CA SER A 137 21.23 0.97 -0.46
C SER A 137 20.76 2.39 -0.20
N GLY A 138 19.60 2.73 -0.77
CA GLY A 138 18.94 4.00 -0.54
C GLY A 138 18.16 4.02 0.78
N PHE A 139 17.68 5.20 1.17
CA PHE A 139 16.76 5.37 2.28
C PHE A 139 15.43 4.67 2.00
N ARG A 140 14.96 3.92 2.99
CA ARG A 140 13.60 3.37 3.08
C ARG A 140 12.82 4.13 4.14
N TYR A 141 11.57 4.46 3.85
CA TYR A 141 10.69 5.17 4.78
C TYR A 141 9.77 4.21 5.52
N PHE A 142 9.52 4.49 6.80
CA PHE A 142 8.69 3.70 7.68
C PHE A 142 7.63 4.58 8.33
N SER A 143 6.38 4.11 8.32
CA SER A 143 5.30 4.76 9.06
C SER A 143 5.58 4.66 10.56
N TRP A 144 5.27 5.71 11.30
CA TRP A 144 5.49 5.77 12.75
C TRP A 144 4.45 6.67 13.37
N ASP A 145 3.91 6.32 14.55
CA ASP A 145 2.94 7.16 15.29
C ASP A 145 1.80 7.66 14.36
N ALA A 146 1.11 6.68 13.76
CA ALA A 146 0.10 6.85 12.73
C ALA A 146 -1.33 6.59 13.27
N GLU A 147 -1.57 6.89 14.55
CA GLU A 147 -2.85 6.77 15.23
C GLU A 147 -3.85 7.83 14.76
N HIS A 148 -3.30 8.86 14.11
CA HIS A 148 -3.96 9.95 13.40
C HIS A 148 -4.42 9.60 11.97
N THR A 149 -4.72 8.32 11.71
CA THR A 149 -5.23 7.79 10.44
C THR A 149 -6.68 7.29 10.54
N LEU A 150 -7.31 7.00 9.39
CA LEU A 150 -8.63 6.37 9.27
C LEU A 150 -9.80 7.16 9.89
N LYS A 151 -9.62 8.45 10.20
CA LYS A 151 -10.64 9.29 10.84
C LYS A 151 -11.66 9.80 9.84
N ASN A 152 -11.23 10.66 8.93
CA ASN A 152 -12.08 11.31 7.93
C ASN A 152 -11.90 10.62 6.57
N VAL A 153 -12.97 10.08 6.01
CA VAL A 153 -12.93 9.41 4.69
C VAL A 153 -12.55 10.36 3.55
N LEU A 154 -12.76 11.67 3.74
CA LEU A 154 -12.45 12.72 2.76
C LEU A 154 -11.07 13.36 2.97
N GLU A 155 -10.30 12.94 3.98
CA GLU A 155 -9.02 13.57 4.32
C GLU A 155 -8.09 13.60 3.11
N ASN A 156 -7.46 14.75 2.84
CA ASN A 156 -6.59 14.91 1.67
C ASN A 156 -5.26 15.51 2.08
N VAL A 157 -4.22 14.68 2.01
CA VAL A 157 -2.84 15.05 2.39
C VAL A 157 -1.87 14.95 1.21
N VAL A 158 -2.38 14.74 -0.02
CA VAL A 158 -1.58 14.49 -1.23
C VAL A 158 -0.68 15.68 -1.60
N LEU A 159 -1.12 16.91 -1.28
CA LEU A 159 -0.41 18.15 -1.62
C LEU A 159 0.45 18.70 -0.48
N LYS A 160 0.62 17.97 0.64
CA LYS A 160 1.54 18.38 1.71
C LYS A 160 2.97 18.50 1.15
N ASN A 161 3.77 19.38 1.77
CA ASN A 161 5.14 19.73 1.35
C ASN A 161 5.96 20.22 2.56
N ASP A 162 6.23 19.31 3.49
CA ASP A 162 6.94 19.59 4.73
C ASP A 162 8.45 19.57 4.49
N PHE A 163 9.13 20.65 4.88
CA PHE A 163 10.57 20.82 4.66
C PHE A 163 11.38 19.66 5.25
N GLY A 164 12.24 19.06 4.41
CA GLY A 164 13.12 17.97 4.77
C GLY A 164 12.42 16.63 5.03
N GLY A 165 11.10 16.58 4.85
CA GLY A 165 10.29 15.38 5.00
C GLY A 165 10.04 14.66 3.68
N PRO A 166 9.36 13.49 3.73
CA PRO A 166 9.03 12.71 2.54
C PRO A 166 8.09 13.46 1.58
N THR A 167 7.28 14.38 2.09
CA THR A 167 6.38 15.20 1.27
C THR A 167 7.15 16.21 0.40
N GLU A 168 8.27 16.78 0.87
CA GLU A 168 9.15 17.59 0.02
C GLU A 168 9.71 16.76 -1.13
N LEU A 169 10.25 15.56 -0.85
CA LEU A 169 10.80 14.67 -1.87
C LEU A 169 9.77 14.36 -2.96
N LEU A 170 8.54 14.01 -2.58
CA LEU A 170 7.48 13.74 -3.55
C LEU A 170 7.19 14.98 -4.42
N GLN A 171 7.04 16.17 -3.82
CA GLN A 171 6.74 17.37 -4.62
C GLN A 171 7.85 17.66 -5.64
N ARG A 172 9.11 17.35 -5.30
CA ARG A 172 10.23 17.47 -6.24
C ARG A 172 10.20 16.41 -7.32
N LEU A 173 9.96 15.15 -6.95
CA LEU A 173 9.94 13.98 -7.84
C LEU A 173 8.84 14.07 -8.92
N LYS A 174 7.76 14.81 -8.66
CA LYS A 174 6.69 15.09 -9.64
C LYS A 174 7.16 15.81 -10.91
N GLN A 175 8.38 16.32 -10.96
CA GLN A 175 8.99 16.90 -12.16
C GLN A 175 9.44 15.84 -13.18
N ASN A 176 9.51 14.57 -12.76
CA ASN A 176 10.03 13.48 -13.58
C ASN A 176 8.89 12.59 -14.14
N ASP A 177 8.82 12.45 -15.45
CA ASP A 177 7.77 11.67 -16.11
C ASP A 177 7.88 10.15 -15.84
N GLU A 178 9.10 9.62 -15.67
CA GLU A 178 9.31 8.21 -15.31
C GLU A 178 8.88 7.94 -13.86
N PHE A 179 9.13 8.88 -12.96
CA PHE A 179 8.59 8.80 -11.60
C PHE A 179 7.06 8.83 -11.61
N LEU A 180 6.43 9.70 -12.39
CA LEU A 180 4.96 9.81 -12.43
C LEU A 180 4.31 8.54 -12.98
N ILE A 181 4.86 7.93 -14.04
CA ILE A 181 4.30 6.67 -14.56
C ILE A 181 4.53 5.52 -13.59
N LEU A 182 5.71 5.45 -12.95
CA LEU A 182 5.97 4.45 -11.92
C LEU A 182 5.03 4.63 -10.71
N PHE A 183 4.78 5.87 -10.28
CA PHE A 183 3.81 6.17 -9.23
C PHE A 183 2.42 5.65 -9.62
N ALA A 184 2.00 5.92 -10.86
CA ALA A 184 0.72 5.44 -11.37
C ALA A 184 0.64 3.91 -11.37
N ASP A 185 1.72 3.21 -11.72
CA ASP A 185 1.77 1.75 -11.70
C ASP A 185 1.62 1.20 -10.28
N ARG A 186 2.26 1.84 -9.29
CA ARG A 186 2.10 1.46 -7.88
C ARG A 186 0.69 1.71 -7.37
N VAL A 187 0.06 2.81 -7.79
CA VAL A 187 -1.37 3.07 -7.50
C VAL A 187 -2.24 1.97 -8.11
N GLN A 188 -2.00 1.61 -9.37
CA GLN A 188 -2.73 0.54 -10.06
C GLN A 188 -2.58 -0.81 -9.33
N LYS A 189 -1.37 -1.13 -8.89
CA LYS A 189 -1.08 -2.36 -8.14
C LYS A 189 -1.84 -2.44 -6.81
N HIS A 190 -1.90 -1.34 -6.06
CA HIS A 190 -2.37 -1.38 -4.67
C HIS A 190 -3.84 -1.01 -4.50
N LEU A 191 -4.42 -0.21 -5.39
CA LEU A 191 -5.80 0.30 -5.25
C LEU A 191 -6.82 -0.43 -6.13
N PHE A 192 -6.40 -1.36 -6.99
CA PHE A 192 -7.27 -2.09 -7.90
C PHE A 192 -7.21 -3.60 -7.66
N TYR A 193 -8.24 -4.31 -8.14
CA TYR A 193 -8.32 -5.77 -8.12
C TYR A 193 -8.03 -6.40 -6.75
N ASP A 194 -6.93 -7.16 -6.63
CA ASP A 194 -6.49 -7.81 -5.39
C ASP A 194 -5.49 -6.97 -4.58
N GLY A 195 -5.33 -5.69 -4.93
CA GLY A 195 -4.45 -4.76 -4.26
C GLY A 195 -4.77 -4.58 -2.76
N VAL A 196 -3.72 -4.31 -1.98
CA VAL A 196 -3.77 -4.20 -0.51
C VAL A 196 -4.74 -3.12 -0.04
N LEU A 197 -4.84 -2.02 -0.78
CA LEU A 197 -5.61 -0.83 -0.43
C LEU A 197 -6.96 -0.77 -1.16
N THR A 198 -7.42 -1.91 -1.68
CA THR A 198 -8.81 -2.09 -2.13
C THR A 198 -9.75 -2.19 -0.91
N PRO A 199 -11.06 -1.94 -1.06
CA PRO A 199 -12.01 -2.11 0.05
C PRO A 199 -11.91 -3.47 0.74
N LYS A 200 -11.75 -4.54 -0.05
CA LYS A 200 -11.62 -5.92 0.44
C LYS A 200 -10.26 -6.15 1.11
N GLY A 201 -9.16 -5.75 0.47
CA GLY A 201 -7.80 -5.96 0.97
C GLY A 201 -7.58 -5.26 2.31
N ALA A 202 -7.85 -3.97 2.37
CA ALA A 202 -7.58 -3.15 3.54
C ALA A 202 -8.47 -3.55 4.73
N TRP A 203 -9.76 -3.81 4.49
CA TRP A 203 -10.66 -4.29 5.54
C TRP A 203 -10.24 -5.67 6.06
N SER A 204 -9.77 -6.58 5.20
CA SER A 204 -9.34 -7.92 5.62
C SER A 204 -8.14 -7.85 6.57
N LEU A 205 -7.16 -6.99 6.28
CA LEU A 205 -6.02 -6.73 7.17
C LEU A 205 -6.46 -6.12 8.49
N TYR A 206 -7.26 -5.05 8.44
CA TYR A 206 -7.72 -4.37 9.65
C TYR A 206 -8.57 -5.28 10.54
N LYS A 207 -9.50 -6.03 9.93
CA LYS A 207 -10.38 -6.98 10.63
C LYS A 207 -9.60 -8.11 11.29
N LYS A 208 -8.48 -8.56 10.69
CA LYS A 208 -7.61 -9.59 11.30
C LYS A 208 -7.11 -9.13 12.67
N ARG A 209 -6.58 -7.90 12.78
CA ARG A 209 -6.13 -7.34 14.07
C ARG A 209 -7.27 -7.01 15.01
N ALA A 210 -8.39 -6.50 14.50
CA ALA A 210 -9.58 -6.28 15.31
C ALA A 210 -10.03 -7.57 16.00
N ASN A 211 -10.12 -8.68 15.25
CA ASN A 211 -10.49 -9.99 15.79
C ASN A 211 -9.47 -10.52 16.82
N GLU A 212 -8.18 -10.21 16.66
CA GLU A 212 -7.12 -10.62 17.59
C GLU A 212 -7.33 -10.04 19.00
N ILE A 213 -7.71 -8.77 19.10
CA ILE A 213 -7.83 -8.06 20.38
C ILE A 213 -9.27 -7.94 20.90
N ASP A 214 -10.26 -8.36 20.13
CA ASP A 214 -11.68 -8.19 20.44
C ASP A 214 -12.07 -8.53 21.89
N PRO A 215 -11.74 -9.72 22.45
CA PRO A 215 -12.02 -10.02 23.85
C PRO A 215 -11.18 -9.20 24.84
N ALA A 216 -9.94 -8.83 24.47
CA ALA A 216 -9.05 -8.04 25.32
C ALA A 216 -9.58 -6.62 25.57
N ILE A 217 -10.34 -6.06 24.63
CA ILE A 217 -10.98 -4.73 24.77
C ILE A 217 -11.98 -4.69 25.93
N ILE A 218 -12.58 -5.82 26.32
CA ILE A 218 -13.47 -5.89 27.49
C ILE A 218 -12.70 -5.55 28.77
N LEU A 219 -11.51 -6.14 28.94
CA LEU A 219 -10.65 -5.90 30.09
C LEU A 219 -10.09 -4.48 30.08
N GLU A 220 -9.69 -3.99 28.90
CA GLU A 220 -9.24 -2.61 28.72
C GLU A 220 -10.32 -1.60 29.11
N SER A 221 -11.56 -1.83 28.66
CA SER A 221 -12.71 -1.01 29.01
C SER A 221 -12.99 -1.02 30.51
N ALA A 222 -12.88 -2.18 31.16
CA ALA A 222 -13.10 -2.31 32.59
C ALA A 222 -12.02 -1.58 33.42
N ARG A 223 -10.78 -1.52 32.92
CA ARG A 223 -9.66 -0.88 33.61
C ARG A 223 -9.58 0.62 33.37
N TRP A 224 -9.80 1.07 32.13
CA TRP A 224 -9.51 2.43 31.69
C TRP A 224 -10.67 3.14 31.01
N GLY A 225 -11.83 2.49 30.88
CA GLY A 225 -12.99 3.06 30.18
C GLY A 225 -13.49 4.37 30.81
N ASP A 226 -13.28 4.56 32.11
CA ASP A 226 -13.68 5.74 32.88
C ASP A 226 -12.60 6.85 32.93
N HIS A 227 -11.37 6.59 32.46
CA HIS A 227 -10.25 7.52 32.63
C HIS A 227 -10.55 8.93 32.08
N ARG A 228 -11.12 9.03 30.88
CA ARG A 228 -11.51 10.32 30.27
C ARG A 228 -12.67 11.00 31.00
N ARG A 229 -13.50 10.25 31.71
CA ARG A 229 -14.61 10.78 32.50
C ARG A 229 -14.16 11.29 33.86
N ASP A 230 -13.36 10.48 34.55
CA ASP A 230 -13.13 10.65 35.99
C ASP A 230 -11.76 11.28 36.30
N HIS A 231 -10.78 11.16 35.40
CA HIS A 231 -9.40 11.58 35.65
C HIS A 231 -8.85 12.62 34.68
N HIS A 232 -9.18 12.52 33.39
CA HIS A 232 -8.65 13.41 32.36
C HIS A 232 -9.74 13.91 31.38
N PRO A 233 -10.68 14.74 31.86
CA PRO A 233 -11.75 15.30 31.05
C PRO A 233 -11.21 16.34 30.07
N VAL A 234 -10.92 15.91 28.84
CA VAL A 234 -10.58 16.79 27.72
C VAL A 234 -11.45 16.46 26.51
N GLY A 235 -12.16 17.47 25.99
CA GLY A 235 -12.83 17.42 24.69
C GLY A 235 -14.25 16.86 24.65
N GLY A 236 -14.84 16.44 25.79
CA GLY A 236 -16.20 15.86 25.87
C GLY A 236 -16.39 14.59 25.00
N PRO A 237 -17.51 13.86 25.14
CA PRO A 237 -18.59 13.98 26.12
C PRO A 237 -18.29 13.34 27.50
N TYR A 238 -17.06 12.85 27.75
CA TYR A 238 -16.66 12.20 29.01
C TYR A 238 -17.40 10.87 29.24
N ASP A 239 -17.54 10.06 28.20
CA ASP A 239 -18.22 8.76 28.30
C ASP A 239 -17.42 7.73 29.09
N LEU A 240 -18.15 6.76 29.64
CA LEU A 240 -17.57 5.47 30.02
C LEU A 240 -17.35 4.66 28.72
N TYR A 241 -16.12 4.61 28.25
CA TYR A 241 -15.78 3.89 27.03
C TYR A 241 -15.89 2.37 27.26
N THR A 242 -16.61 1.71 26.35
CA THR A 242 -16.83 0.26 26.39
C THR A 242 -16.60 -0.35 25.02
N ARG A 243 -16.27 -1.65 25.00
CA ARG A 243 -16.18 -2.45 23.78
C ARG A 243 -17.42 -2.26 22.90
N ASP A 244 -18.60 -2.60 23.43
CA ASP A 244 -19.80 -2.79 22.62
C ASP A 244 -20.39 -1.46 22.10
N ILE A 245 -20.26 -0.38 22.87
CA ILE A 245 -20.84 0.92 22.49
C ILE A 245 -19.85 1.76 21.69
N HIS A 246 -18.57 1.73 22.02
CA HIS A 246 -17.61 2.66 21.42
C HIS A 246 -16.73 1.96 20.41
N TRP A 247 -16.06 0.89 20.81
CA TRP A 247 -15.08 0.22 19.96
C TRP A 247 -15.74 -0.49 18.77
N VAL A 248 -16.82 -1.24 19.00
CA VAL A 248 -17.59 -1.91 17.92
C VAL A 248 -18.25 -0.91 16.97
N ASN A 249 -18.78 0.21 17.47
CA ASN A 249 -19.35 1.24 16.60
C ASN A 249 -18.30 1.92 15.73
N GLU A 250 -17.10 2.13 16.24
CA GLU A 250 -15.98 2.68 15.47
C GLU A 250 -15.47 1.66 14.43
N LEU A 251 -15.47 0.36 14.73
CA LEU A 251 -15.26 -0.69 13.71
C LEU A 251 -16.34 -0.68 12.62
N ASN A 252 -17.61 -0.55 13.01
CA ASN A 252 -18.73 -0.48 12.06
C ASN A 252 -18.60 0.75 11.16
N ARG A 253 -18.24 1.92 11.70
CA ARG A 253 -17.97 3.13 10.91
C ARG A 253 -16.86 2.89 9.89
N LEU A 254 -15.75 2.26 10.29
CA LEU A 254 -14.67 1.95 9.36
C LEU A 254 -15.13 0.99 8.26
N ARG A 255 -15.82 -0.10 8.63
CA ARG A 255 -16.36 -1.11 7.71
C ARG A 255 -17.36 -0.52 6.72
N ASP A 256 -18.27 0.33 7.19
CA ASP A 256 -19.43 0.77 6.42
C ASP A 256 -19.20 2.10 5.72
N THR A 257 -18.23 2.90 6.16
CA THR A 257 -18.01 4.28 5.65
C THR A 257 -16.57 4.56 5.23
N TYR A 258 -15.57 3.98 5.87
CA TYR A 258 -14.18 4.30 5.50
C TYR A 258 -13.68 3.40 4.35
N PHE A 259 -13.52 2.09 4.60
CA PHE A 259 -12.94 1.15 3.64
C PHE A 259 -13.69 1.07 2.29
N PRO A 260 -15.05 1.10 2.24
CA PRO A 260 -15.78 1.01 0.97
C PRO A 260 -15.56 2.20 0.04
N PHE A 261 -15.28 3.39 0.59
CA PHE A 261 -15.24 4.63 -0.18
C PHE A 261 -13.83 5.19 -0.36
N ARG A 262 -12.91 4.91 0.56
CA ARG A 262 -11.61 5.59 0.64
C ARG A 262 -10.78 5.45 -0.63
N THR A 263 -10.71 4.25 -1.20
CA THR A 263 -9.91 3.95 -2.40
C THR A 263 -10.32 4.83 -3.59
N GLY A 264 -11.62 4.94 -3.87
CA GLY A 264 -12.12 5.78 -4.97
C GLY A 264 -11.90 7.28 -4.72
N ILE A 265 -12.03 7.73 -3.47
CA ILE A 265 -11.74 9.12 -3.09
C ILE A 265 -10.27 9.46 -3.32
N VAL A 266 -9.36 8.61 -2.86
CA VAL A 266 -7.91 8.81 -3.00
C VAL A 266 -7.50 8.77 -4.48
N LEU A 267 -8.09 7.87 -5.27
CA LEU A 267 -7.84 7.84 -6.72
C LEU A 267 -8.17 9.19 -7.38
N ASN A 268 -9.30 9.81 -7.02
CA ASN A 268 -9.66 11.14 -7.52
C ASN A 268 -8.71 12.23 -7.02
N GLN A 269 -8.25 12.16 -5.76
CA GLN A 269 -7.26 13.10 -5.22
C GLN A 269 -5.92 13.00 -5.96
N LEU A 270 -5.48 11.78 -6.28
CA LEU A 270 -4.24 11.51 -7.02
C LEU A 270 -4.32 12.02 -8.46
N ARG A 271 -5.45 11.80 -9.15
CA ARG A 271 -5.70 12.39 -10.48
C ARG A 271 -5.64 13.91 -10.44
N ALA A 272 -6.34 14.53 -9.50
CA ALA A 272 -6.34 15.98 -9.33
C ALA A 272 -4.93 16.54 -9.03
N ALA A 273 -4.06 15.74 -8.40
CA ALA A 273 -2.68 16.12 -8.10
C ALA A 273 -1.67 15.79 -9.22
N GLY A 274 -2.12 15.15 -10.32
CA GLY A 274 -1.28 14.72 -11.43
C GLY A 274 -0.43 13.48 -11.16
N LEU A 275 -0.74 12.71 -10.12
CA LEU A 275 0.00 11.50 -9.71
C LEU A 275 -0.60 10.20 -10.28
N PHE A 276 -1.79 10.26 -10.85
CA PHE A 276 -2.42 9.15 -11.55
C PHE A 276 -3.07 9.67 -12.85
N PRO A 277 -2.90 9.00 -14.00
CA PRO A 277 -3.46 9.47 -15.25
C PRO A 277 -4.99 9.38 -15.27
N ASP A 278 -5.61 10.23 -16.08
CA ASP A 278 -7.04 10.10 -16.44
C ASP A 278 -7.29 8.94 -17.41
N LEU A 279 -6.22 8.46 -18.09
CA LEU A 279 -6.27 7.30 -18.96
C LEU A 279 -6.21 6.02 -18.11
N ASP A 280 -7.33 5.30 -18.05
CA ASP A 280 -7.48 4.08 -17.27
C ASP A 280 -6.63 2.93 -17.85
N ALA A 281 -6.08 2.09 -16.96
CA ALA A 281 -5.37 0.87 -17.33
C ALA A 281 -6.29 -0.15 -18.02
N PRO A 282 -5.77 -1.03 -18.89
CA PRO A 282 -6.57 -2.10 -19.48
C PRO A 282 -7.18 -3.04 -18.44
N MET A 283 -8.27 -3.70 -18.81
CA MET A 283 -8.92 -4.73 -17.99
C MET A 283 -8.77 -6.11 -18.65
N PHE A 284 -8.78 -7.17 -17.84
CA PHE A 284 -8.64 -8.55 -18.32
C PHE A 284 -9.94 -9.35 -18.15
N GLU A 285 -10.28 -10.11 -19.18
CA GLU A 285 -11.34 -11.10 -19.15
C GLU A 285 -10.84 -12.46 -19.62
N VAL A 286 -11.25 -13.53 -18.94
CA VAL A 286 -11.04 -14.91 -19.39
C VAL A 286 -12.41 -15.48 -19.76
N ASN A 287 -12.56 -15.92 -21.01
CA ASN A 287 -13.81 -16.44 -21.56
C ASN A 287 -15.04 -15.53 -21.35
N GLY A 288 -14.84 -14.20 -21.42
CA GLY A 288 -15.90 -13.20 -21.26
C GLY A 288 -16.30 -12.92 -19.82
N SER A 289 -15.53 -13.38 -18.84
CA SER A 289 -15.70 -13.03 -17.42
C SER A 289 -14.50 -12.23 -16.90
N PRO A 290 -14.71 -11.12 -16.16
CA PRO A 290 -13.61 -10.37 -15.55
C PRO A 290 -12.74 -11.26 -14.67
N GLN A 291 -11.45 -11.31 -14.97
CA GLN A 291 -10.48 -12.11 -14.21
C GLN A 291 -9.10 -11.47 -14.28
N HIS A 292 -8.56 -11.12 -13.11
CA HIS A 292 -7.24 -10.51 -12.97
C HIS A 292 -6.23 -11.53 -12.45
N GLY A 293 -5.76 -12.40 -13.34
CA GLY A 293 -4.81 -13.46 -13.01
C GLY A 293 -5.47 -14.69 -12.37
N GLY A 294 -4.68 -15.52 -11.70
CA GLY A 294 -5.11 -16.75 -11.04
C GLY A 294 -5.16 -17.96 -11.97
N SER A 295 -5.88 -19.00 -11.55
CA SER A 295 -5.92 -20.28 -12.26
C SER A 295 -6.77 -20.24 -13.53
N VAL A 296 -6.27 -20.87 -14.59
CA VAL A 296 -6.93 -21.01 -15.90
C VAL A 296 -6.75 -22.42 -16.45
N TRP A 297 -7.58 -22.83 -17.39
CA TRP A 297 -7.44 -24.09 -18.12
C TRP A 297 -6.81 -23.87 -19.50
N GLU A 298 -6.14 -24.91 -20.01
CA GLU A 298 -5.58 -24.87 -21.36
C GLU A 298 -6.68 -24.61 -22.40
N GLY A 299 -6.41 -23.68 -23.31
CA GLY A 299 -7.33 -23.27 -24.38
C GLY A 299 -8.32 -22.17 -23.98
N GLU A 300 -8.34 -21.72 -22.73
CA GLU A 300 -9.11 -20.55 -22.33
C GLU A 300 -8.57 -19.27 -23.00
N ARG A 301 -9.48 -18.33 -23.26
CA ARG A 301 -9.19 -17.14 -24.07
C ARG A 301 -9.14 -15.91 -23.20
N LEU A 302 -7.96 -15.27 -23.14
CA LEU A 302 -7.76 -13.97 -22.53
C LEU A 302 -8.11 -12.86 -23.52
N VAL A 303 -8.92 -11.91 -23.07
CA VAL A 303 -9.24 -10.67 -23.77
C VAL A 303 -8.74 -9.50 -22.93
N ILE A 304 -8.09 -8.53 -23.59
CA ILE A 304 -7.66 -7.27 -22.96
C ILE A 304 -8.60 -6.17 -23.44
N LEU A 305 -9.31 -5.54 -22.50
CA LEU A 305 -10.30 -4.52 -22.77
C LEU A 305 -9.72 -3.13 -22.55
N ASN A 306 -10.06 -2.19 -23.45
CA ASN A 306 -9.76 -0.77 -23.26
C ASN A 306 -10.98 -0.11 -22.63
N PRO A 307 -10.94 0.31 -21.35
CA PRO A 307 -12.06 0.99 -20.72
C PRO A 307 -12.23 2.44 -21.19
N ASN A 308 -11.26 2.99 -21.92
CA ASN A 308 -11.26 4.36 -22.39
C ASN A 308 -12.02 4.52 -23.71
N GLN A 309 -12.42 5.75 -24.03
CA GLN A 309 -13.10 6.07 -25.30
C GLN A 309 -12.21 5.81 -26.53
N SER A 310 -10.89 5.86 -26.37
CA SER A 310 -9.90 5.69 -27.43
C SER A 310 -8.55 5.20 -26.87
N GLY A 311 -7.59 4.98 -27.76
CA GLY A 311 -6.25 4.51 -27.42
C GLY A 311 -6.01 3.06 -27.85
N THR A 312 -4.75 2.72 -28.07
CA THR A 312 -4.31 1.39 -28.49
C THR A 312 -3.76 0.65 -27.29
N ILE A 313 -4.24 -0.58 -27.05
CA ILE A 313 -3.63 -1.45 -26.04
C ILE A 313 -2.35 -2.04 -26.63
N TYR A 314 -1.24 -1.88 -25.92
CA TYR A 314 -0.03 -2.66 -26.13
C TYR A 314 0.17 -3.63 -24.98
N PHE A 315 0.62 -4.84 -25.29
CA PHE A 315 0.82 -5.88 -24.28
C PHE A 315 2.01 -6.79 -24.60
N THR A 316 2.44 -7.49 -23.57
CA THR A 316 3.40 -8.59 -23.58
C THR A 316 2.81 -9.78 -22.81
N ILE A 317 3.36 -10.98 -22.99
CA ILE A 317 2.86 -12.23 -22.34
C ILE A 317 3.94 -12.96 -21.53
N GLU A 318 5.16 -12.46 -21.58
CA GLU A 318 6.35 -12.92 -20.88
C GLU A 318 6.72 -12.04 -19.67
N GLY A 319 5.93 -11.00 -19.40
CA GLY A 319 6.07 -10.14 -18.24
C GLY A 319 6.96 -8.90 -18.42
N SER A 320 7.38 -8.54 -19.63
CA SER A 320 8.05 -7.25 -19.87
C SER A 320 7.05 -6.10 -19.88
N ASP A 321 7.40 -4.89 -19.48
CA ASP A 321 6.51 -3.73 -19.68
C ASP A 321 6.39 -3.42 -21.19
N PRO A 322 5.18 -3.28 -21.78
CA PRO A 322 5.05 -2.89 -23.18
C PRO A 322 5.55 -1.47 -23.51
N ARG A 323 5.84 -0.67 -22.49
CA ARG A 323 6.45 0.66 -22.59
C ARG A 323 7.92 0.61 -22.17
N VAL A 324 8.80 1.25 -22.93
CA VAL A 324 10.19 1.53 -22.52
C VAL A 324 10.31 2.91 -21.87
N GLU A 325 11.39 3.12 -21.11
CA GLU A 325 11.76 4.44 -20.59
C GLU A 325 11.77 5.49 -21.72
N GLY A 326 11.31 6.70 -21.44
CA GLY A 326 11.08 7.75 -22.43
C GLY A 326 9.76 7.62 -23.20
N GLY A 327 8.95 6.58 -22.92
CA GLY A 327 7.58 6.45 -23.42
C GLY A 327 7.45 5.79 -24.80
N GLY A 328 8.52 5.20 -25.32
CA GLY A 328 8.47 4.37 -26.53
C GLY A 328 7.70 3.06 -26.30
N ILE A 329 7.36 2.39 -27.40
CA ILE A 329 6.81 1.02 -27.36
C ILE A 329 7.99 0.04 -27.34
N LEU A 330 7.96 -0.96 -26.47
CA LEU A 330 8.97 -2.00 -26.41
C LEU A 330 9.01 -2.83 -27.71
N ASP A 331 10.21 -3.16 -28.18
CA ASP A 331 10.38 -4.12 -29.28
C ASP A 331 9.79 -5.49 -28.90
N GLY A 332 8.77 -5.92 -29.65
CA GLY A 332 8.04 -7.15 -29.37
C GLY A 332 6.71 -6.96 -28.62
N ALA A 333 6.43 -5.76 -28.09
CA ALA A 333 5.09 -5.44 -27.60
C ALA A 333 4.10 -5.37 -28.76
N LEU A 334 2.98 -6.06 -28.63
CA LEU A 334 1.99 -6.20 -29.70
C LEU A 334 0.76 -5.32 -29.43
N PRO A 335 0.17 -4.70 -30.47
CA PRO A 335 -1.14 -4.10 -30.33
C PRO A 335 -2.19 -5.21 -30.17
N PHE A 336 -3.05 -5.10 -29.16
CA PHE A 336 -4.11 -6.08 -28.95
C PHE A 336 -5.16 -5.98 -30.06
N SER A 337 -5.39 -7.10 -30.76
CA SER A 337 -6.32 -7.18 -31.90
C SER A 337 -7.17 -8.45 -31.93
N ALA A 338 -6.79 -9.47 -31.17
CA ALA A 338 -7.51 -10.73 -31.06
C ALA A 338 -7.27 -11.40 -29.69
N PRO A 339 -8.19 -12.24 -29.19
CA PRO A 339 -8.01 -12.97 -27.94
C PRO A 339 -6.75 -13.84 -27.95
N ILE A 340 -6.08 -13.91 -26.80
CA ILE A 340 -4.89 -14.74 -26.57
C ILE A 340 -5.35 -16.10 -26.04
N VAL A 341 -4.92 -17.19 -26.68
CA VAL A 341 -5.21 -18.55 -26.19
C VAL A 341 -4.15 -18.94 -25.16
N LEU A 342 -4.57 -19.20 -23.93
CA LEU A 342 -3.70 -19.58 -22.83
C LEU A 342 -3.31 -21.05 -22.96
N THR A 343 -2.02 -21.32 -23.22
CA THR A 343 -1.45 -22.67 -23.43
C THR A 343 -0.25 -22.96 -22.53
N SER A 344 0.19 -21.96 -21.75
CA SER A 344 1.20 -22.08 -20.71
C SER A 344 0.86 -21.10 -19.59
N ASP A 345 1.59 -21.21 -18.46
CA ASP A 345 1.68 -20.10 -17.51
C ASP A 345 2.05 -18.82 -18.28
N THR A 346 1.34 -17.73 -17.99
CA THR A 346 1.42 -16.49 -18.76
C THR A 346 1.43 -15.30 -17.81
N VAL A 347 2.38 -14.39 -17.98
CA VAL A 347 2.42 -13.11 -17.26
C VAL A 347 2.12 -12.00 -18.25
N VAL A 348 0.91 -11.46 -18.17
CA VAL A 348 0.48 -10.41 -19.08
C VAL A 348 0.71 -9.05 -18.44
N ARG A 349 1.41 -8.19 -19.18
CA ARG A 349 1.54 -6.76 -18.88
C ARG A 349 0.96 -5.97 -20.03
N ALA A 350 0.07 -5.04 -19.71
CA ALA A 350 -0.65 -4.26 -20.71
C ALA A 350 -0.82 -2.80 -20.29
N ARG A 351 -0.78 -1.91 -21.28
CA ARG A 351 -1.08 -0.48 -21.11
C ARG A 351 -1.92 0.03 -22.29
N VAL A 352 -2.72 1.06 -22.04
CA VAL A 352 -3.34 1.85 -23.11
C VAL A 352 -2.40 2.99 -23.48
N PHE A 353 -2.12 3.15 -24.78
CA PHE A 353 -1.43 4.31 -25.33
C PHE A 353 -2.43 5.25 -26.00
N GLY A 354 -2.63 6.43 -25.42
CA GLY A 354 -3.52 7.48 -25.89
C GLY A 354 -2.92 8.41 -26.96
N GLY A 355 -1.78 8.03 -27.55
CA GLY A 355 -1.07 8.81 -28.58
C GLY A 355 0.04 9.71 -28.04
N SER A 356 -0.10 10.23 -26.82
CA SER A 356 0.95 11.01 -26.13
C SER A 356 1.16 10.63 -24.66
N LYS A 357 0.24 9.85 -24.09
CA LYS A 357 0.28 9.41 -22.69
C LYS A 357 -0.01 7.92 -22.61
N TRP A 358 0.61 7.28 -21.64
CA TRP A 358 0.36 5.90 -21.25
C TRP A 358 -0.55 5.85 -20.03
N SER A 359 -1.40 4.82 -19.97
CA SER A 359 -2.08 4.46 -18.73
C SER A 359 -1.08 3.86 -17.74
N ALA A 360 -1.51 3.71 -16.48
CA ALA A 360 -0.82 2.81 -15.55
C ALA A 360 -0.78 1.35 -16.09
N LEU A 361 0.13 0.56 -15.54
CA LEU A 361 0.35 -0.84 -15.90
C LEU A 361 -0.74 -1.75 -15.34
N ALA A 362 -1.46 -2.45 -16.22
CA ALA A 362 -2.22 -3.63 -15.85
C ALA A 362 -1.29 -4.85 -15.91
N GLU A 363 -1.20 -5.62 -14.83
CA GLU A 363 -0.37 -6.81 -14.73
C GLU A 363 -1.17 -7.96 -14.12
N ALA A 364 -1.18 -9.12 -14.77
CA ALA A 364 -1.81 -10.32 -14.25
C ALA A 364 -0.98 -11.58 -14.57
N GLU A 365 -0.89 -12.48 -13.60
CA GLU A 365 -0.29 -13.80 -13.77
C GLU A 365 -1.39 -14.85 -13.85
N PHE A 366 -1.43 -15.58 -14.96
CA PHE A 366 -2.34 -16.69 -15.21
C PHE A 366 -1.59 -18.01 -15.10
N LYS A 367 -2.05 -18.88 -14.20
CA LYS A 367 -1.46 -20.19 -13.93
C LYS A 367 -2.30 -21.31 -14.53
N LEU A 368 -1.71 -22.17 -15.34
CA LEU A 368 -2.43 -23.32 -15.87
C LEU A 368 -2.72 -24.32 -14.76
N ASN A 369 -3.97 -24.77 -14.70
CA ASN A 369 -4.36 -25.89 -13.85
C ASN A 369 -3.75 -27.19 -14.41
N PRO A 370 -2.96 -27.92 -13.59
CA PRO A 370 -2.49 -29.24 -13.99
C PRO A 370 -3.65 -30.23 -13.90
N GLY A 371 -4.12 -30.73 -15.04
CA GLY A 371 -5.10 -31.82 -15.10
C GLY A 371 -6.22 -31.61 -16.11
N PRO A 372 -7.11 -32.61 -16.28
CA PRO A 372 -8.27 -32.45 -17.13
C PRO A 372 -9.24 -31.44 -16.52
N ARG A 373 -9.76 -30.53 -17.36
CA ARG A 373 -10.85 -29.63 -16.96
C ARG A 373 -12.00 -30.48 -16.42
N PRO A 374 -12.52 -30.22 -15.20
CA PRO A 374 -13.70 -30.88 -14.71
C PRO A 374 -14.81 -30.66 -15.72
N THR A 375 -15.21 -31.71 -16.43
CA THR A 375 -16.46 -31.68 -17.17
C THR A 375 -17.53 -31.50 -16.13
N GLN A 376 -18.40 -30.50 -16.35
CA GLN A 376 -19.57 -30.22 -15.53
C GLN A 376 -20.17 -31.55 -15.07
N ILE A 377 -20.10 -31.83 -13.78
CA ILE A 377 -20.82 -32.98 -13.22
C ILE A 377 -22.29 -32.61 -13.43
N GLU A 378 -22.92 -33.20 -14.45
CA GLU A 378 -24.37 -33.37 -14.41
C GLU A 378 -24.63 -34.13 -13.12
N LEU A 379 -25.12 -33.42 -12.10
CA LEU A 379 -25.73 -34.06 -10.95
C LEU A 379 -26.92 -34.82 -11.52
N ASP A 380 -26.72 -36.11 -11.78
CA ASP A 380 -27.80 -37.03 -12.05
C ASP A 380 -28.64 -37.13 -10.77
N VAL A 381 -29.62 -36.24 -10.68
CA VAL A 381 -30.59 -36.19 -9.57
C VAL A 381 -31.59 -37.35 -9.64
N SER A 382 -31.46 -38.30 -10.58
CA SER A 382 -32.38 -39.43 -10.70
C SER A 382 -32.32 -40.45 -9.55
N ASN A 383 -31.29 -40.40 -8.69
CA ASN A 383 -31.13 -41.35 -7.58
C ASN A 383 -31.24 -40.74 -6.17
N TRP A 384 -31.80 -39.53 -6.00
CA TRP A 384 -32.12 -39.01 -4.67
C TRP A 384 -33.50 -39.50 -4.23
N TRP A 385 -33.64 -40.81 -4.04
CA TRP A 385 -34.77 -41.41 -3.34
C TRP A 385 -34.29 -42.29 -2.19
N MET A 386 -34.82 -41.95 -1.01
CA MET A 386 -35.00 -42.79 0.18
C MET A 386 -33.73 -43.20 0.92
N TYR A 387 -33.51 -42.55 2.07
CA TYR A 387 -33.79 -43.21 3.34
C TYR A 387 -34.52 -42.21 4.26
N ASP A 388 -35.71 -42.63 4.69
CA ASP A 388 -36.44 -42.09 5.85
C ASP A 388 -35.62 -42.24 7.14
#